data_AF-A0A6B9MQ24-F1
#
_entry.id   AF-A0A6B9MQ24-F1
#
_cell.length_a   1.000
_cell.length_b   1.000
_cell.length_c   1.000
_cell.angle_alpha   90.00
_cell.angle_beta   90.00
_cell.angle_gamma   90.00
#
_symmetry.space_group_name_H-M   'P 1'
#
loop_
_entity.id
_entity.type
_entity.pdbx_description
1 polymer ?
#
loop_
_entity_poly.entity_id
_entity_poly.type
_entity_poly.pdbx_seq_one_letter_code
_entity_poly.pdbx_strand_id
1 'polypeptide(L)' 'VGGLKQEAQTSLYLTLTFAIYFTTFQFLEYVEAPFSISDGVYGSTFFMATGFHGFHVIIGTIFLTVCSIRLYF' A
#
# COMPACT_ATOMS: atom_id res chain seq x y z
N VAL A 1 28.74 6.34 -11.94
CA VAL A 1 28.12 5.91 -10.67
C VAL A 1 27.10 4.84 -11.02
N GLY A 2 27.46 3.57 -10.87
CA GLY A 2 26.56 2.44 -11.12
C GLY A 2 26.12 1.86 -9.78
N GLY A 3 24.83 1.97 -9.46
CA GLY A 3 24.26 1.33 -8.27
C GLY A 3 24.29 -0.19 -8.41
N LEU A 4 24.43 -0.90 -7.29
CA LEU A 4 24.40 -2.36 -7.26
C LEU A 4 22.97 -2.83 -7.60
N LYS A 5 22.79 -3.49 -8.76
CA LYS A 5 21.49 -4.02 -9.21
C LYS A 5 20.82 -4.91 -8.14
N GLN A 6 21.64 -5.67 -7.41
CA GLN A 6 21.18 -6.59 -6.36
C GLN A 6 20.58 -5.85 -5.14
N GLU A 7 21.15 -4.70 -4.77
CA GLU A 7 20.62 -3.84 -3.69
C GLU A 7 19.27 -3.24 -4.08
N ALA A 8 19.14 -2.80 -5.34
CA ALA A 8 17.88 -2.25 -5.87
C ALA A 8 16.78 -3.32 -5.92
N GLN A 9 17.11 -4.53 -6.37
CA GLN A 9 16.19 -5.68 -6.37
C GLN A 9 15.74 -6.05 -4.95
N THR A 10 16.68 -6.13 -4.01
CA THR A 10 16.39 -6.48 -2.61
C THR A 10 15.50 -5.43 -1.95
N SER A 11 15.84 -4.15 -2.14
CA SER A 11 15.06 -3.03 -1.58
C SER A 11 13.65 -2.99 -2.16
N LEU A 12 13.50 -3.17 -3.47
CA LEU A 12 12.20 -3.16 -4.14
C LEU A 12 11.31 -4.34 -3.71
N TYR A 13 11.90 -5.53 -3.52
CA TYR A 13 11.21 -6.69 -2.97
C TYR A 13 10.70 -6.44 -1.54
N LEU A 14 11.54 -5.83 -0.67
CA LEU A 14 11.14 -5.45 0.68
C LEU A 14 10.02 -4.41 0.67
N THR A 15 10.10 -3.39 -0.18
CA THR A 15 9.04 -2.37 -0.32
C THR A 15 7.71 -3.00 -0.73
N LEU A 16 7.70 -3.92 -1.71
CA LEU A 16 6.48 -4.63 -2.11
C LEU A 16 5.91 -5.47 -0.97
N THR A 17 6.78 -6.17 -0.23
CA THR A 17 6.38 -6.95 0.94
C THR A 17 5.68 -6.07 1.99
N PHE A 18 6.27 -4.92 2.34
CA PHE A 18 5.66 -3.99 3.28
C PHE A 18 4.37 -3.34 2.76
N ALA A 19 4.26 -3.07 1.47
CA ALA A 19 3.03 -2.53 0.89
C ALA A 19 1.85 -3.52 1.01
N ILE A 20 2.10 -4.82 0.84
CA ILE A 20 1.10 -5.88 1.05
C ILE A 20 0.70 -5.97 2.53
N TYR A 21 1.68 -5.94 3.45
CA TYR A 21 1.39 -5.92 4.88
C TYR A 21 0.57 -4.70 5.29
N PHE A 22 0.93 -3.50 4.80
CA PHE A 22 0.19 -2.28 5.06
C PHE A 22 -1.27 -2.40 4.62
N THR A 23 -1.51 -2.86 3.38
CA THR A 23 -2.87 -3.02 2.86
C THR A 23 -3.68 -4.05 3.64
N THR A 24 -3.04 -5.14 4.10
CA THR A 24 -3.69 -6.16 4.93
C THR A 24 -4.09 -5.60 6.29
N PHE A 25 -3.20 -4.88 6.96
CA PHE A 25 -3.51 -4.25 8.25
C PHE A 25 -4.55 -3.14 8.12
N GLN A 26 -4.50 -2.36 7.02
CA GLN A 26 -5.53 -1.34 6.73
C GLN A 26 -6.91 -1.98 6.55
N PHE A 27 -6.98 -3.16 5.91
CA PHE A 27 -8.24 -3.90 5.80
C PHE A 27 -8.72 -4.43 7.15
N LEU A 28 -7.82 -4.96 7.99
CA LEU A 28 -8.18 -5.39 9.34
C LEU A 28 -8.69 -4.22 10.21
N GLU A 29 -8.09 -3.04 10.09
CA GLU A 29 -8.58 -1.82 10.76
C GLU A 29 -10.02 -1.50 10.35
N TYR A 30 -10.39 -1.69 9.08
CA TYR A 30 -11.76 -1.44 8.61
C TYR A 30 -12.77 -2.48 9.10
N VAL A 31 -12.35 -3.73 9.29
CA VAL A 31 -13.21 -4.80 9.81
C VAL A 31 -13.46 -4.64 11.31
N GLU A 32 -12.42 -4.25 12.06
CA GLU A 32 -12.49 -4.11 13.53
C GLU A 32 -13.01 -2.72 13.98
N ALA A 33 -13.15 -1.75 13.07
CA ALA A 33 -13.64 -0.42 13.40
C ALA A 33 -15.08 -0.49 13.96
N PRO A 34 -15.36 0.11 15.14
CA PRO A 34 -16.69 0.07 15.74
C PRO A 34 -17.68 1.07 15.11
N PHE A 35 -17.30 1.71 14.00
CA PHE A 35 -18.06 2.73 13.29
C PHE A 35 -18.01 2.49 11.78
N SER A 36 -19.06 2.94 11.10
CA SER A 36 -19.24 2.84 9.65
C SER A 36 -18.95 4.15 8.93
N ILE A 37 -18.87 4.11 7.60
CA ILE A 37 -18.74 5.32 6.77
C ILE A 37 -19.93 6.27 6.90
N SER A 38 -21.11 5.75 7.27
CA SER A 38 -22.31 6.53 7.52
C SER A 38 -22.38 7.14 8.93
N ASP A 39 -21.42 6.86 9.81
CA ASP A 39 -21.45 7.30 11.20
C ASP A 39 -20.90 8.72 11.35
N GLY A 40 -21.71 9.68 10.91
CA GLY A 40 -21.47 11.12 11.07
C GLY A 40 -20.21 11.63 10.39
N VAL A 41 -19.74 12.79 10.85
CA VAL A 41 -18.60 13.48 10.23
C VAL A 41 -17.30 12.70 10.46
N TYR A 42 -17.12 12.07 11.63
CA TYR A 42 -15.91 11.32 11.93
C TYR A 42 -15.77 10.07 11.03
N GLY A 43 -16.78 9.20 10.96
CA GLY A 43 -16.73 7.99 10.14
C GLY A 43 -16.53 8.33 8.66
N SER A 44 -17.30 9.27 8.13
CA SER A 44 -17.20 9.69 6.72
C SER A 44 -15.83 10.28 6.37
N THR A 45 -15.25 11.13 7.22
CA THR A 45 -13.93 11.72 6.98
C THR A 45 -12.81 10.70 7.14
N PHE A 46 -12.88 9.83 8.16
CA PHE A 46 -11.93 8.76 8.39
C PHE A 46 -11.83 7.84 7.16
N PHE A 47 -12.92 7.19 6.78
CA PHE A 47 -12.92 6.21 5.68
C PHE A 47 -12.60 6.83 4.32
N MET A 48 -12.97 8.10 4.08
CA MET A 48 -12.64 8.77 2.82
C MET A 48 -11.15 9.14 2.74
N ALA A 49 -10.56 9.64 3.83
CA ALA A 49 -9.14 9.99 3.86
C ALA A 49 -8.25 8.74 3.77
N THR A 50 -8.49 7.74 4.61
CA THR A 50 -7.71 6.49 4.63
C THR A 50 -8.01 5.63 3.40
N GLY A 51 -9.25 5.64 2.91
CA GLY A 51 -9.65 4.92 1.70
C GLY A 51 -9.00 5.45 0.44
N PHE A 52 -8.96 6.77 0.26
CA PHE A 52 -8.28 7.37 -0.90
C PHE A 52 -6.76 7.14 -0.85
N HIS A 53 -6.16 7.25 0.33
CA HIS A 53 -4.76 6.88 0.53
C HIS A 53 -4.52 5.39 0.22
N GLY A 54 -5.36 4.48 0.71
CA GLY A 54 -5.28 3.05 0.42
C GLY A 54 -5.37 2.73 -1.07
N PHE A 55 -6.26 3.41 -1.79
CA PHE A 55 -6.32 3.34 -3.26
C PHE A 55 -5.00 3.74 -3.91
N HIS A 56 -4.40 4.85 -3.47
CA HIS A 56 -3.11 5.31 -3.96
C HIS A 56 -1.99 4.29 -3.70
N VAL A 57 -1.97 3.66 -2.52
CA VAL A 57 -1.00 2.62 -2.16
C VAL A 57 -1.16 1.38 -3.04
N ILE A 58 -2.39 0.95 -3.35
CA ILE A 58 -2.63 -0.21 -4.24
C ILE A 58 -2.08 0.08 -5.64
N ILE A 59 -2.36 1.25 -6.21
CA ILE A 59 -1.81 1.65 -7.51
C ILE A 59 -0.28 1.70 -7.47
N GLY A 60 0.28 2.30 -6.42
CA GLY A 60 1.74 2.35 -6.21
C GLY A 60 2.36 0.96 -6.14
N THR A 61 1.70 0.01 -5.47
CA THR A 61 2.16 -1.39 -5.38
C THR A 61 2.18 -2.05 -6.75
N ILE A 62 1.11 -1.92 -7.54
CA ILE A 62 1.05 -2.43 -8.92
C ILE A 62 2.17 -1.84 -9.77
N PHE A 63 2.38 -0.52 -9.69
CA PHE A 63 3.43 0.17 -10.42
C PHE A 63 4.83 -0.36 -10.05
N LEU A 64 5.12 -0.51 -8.76
CA LEU A 64 6.39 -1.05 -8.29
C LEU A 64 6.56 -2.53 -8.65
N THR A 65 5.49 -3.33 -8.69
CA THR A 65 5.53 -4.72 -9.16
C THR A 65 5.95 -4.78 -10.63
N VAL A 66 5.37 -3.94 -11.49
CA VAL A 66 5.78 -3.86 -12.92
C VAL A 66 7.23 -3.43 -13.04
N CYS A 67 7.67 -2.42 -12.27
CA CYS A 67 9.07 -2.00 -12.24
C CYS A 67 10.01 -3.11 -11.77
N SER A 68 9.57 -3.92 -10.79
CA SER A 68 10.32 -5.07 -10.28
C SER A 68 10.50 -6.13 -11.36
N ILE A 69 9.41 -6.52 -12.03
CA ILE A 69 9.46 -7.47 -13.16
C ILE A 69 10.44 -6.99 -14.24
N ARG A 70 10.41 -5.70 -14.58
CA ARG A 70 11.32 -5.08 -15.56
C ARG A 70 12.78 -4.98 -15.10
N LEU A 71 13.06 -5.11 -13.81
CA LEU A 71 14.41 -5.10 -13.27
C LEU A 71 15.00 -6.52 -13.22
N TYR A 72 14.16 -7.53 -13.01
CA TYR A 72 14.56 -8.94 -12.98
C TYR A 72 14.76 -9.54 -14.37
N PHE A 73 13.86 -9.23 -15.32
CA PHE A 73 13.98 -9.59 -16.74
C PHE A 73 14.69 -8.50 -17.53
#